data_AF-A0A3C1FXT9-F1
#
_entry.id   AF-A0A3C1FXT9-F1
#
_cell.length_a   1.000
_cell.length_b   1.000
_cell.length_c   1.000
_cell.angle_alpha   90.00
_cell.angle_beta   90.00
_cell.angle_gamma   90.00
#
_symmetry.space_group_name_H-M   'P 1'
#
loop_
_entity.id
_entity.type
_entity.pdbx_description
1 polymer ?
#
loop_
_entity_poly.entity_id
_entity_poly.type
_entity_poly.pdbx_seq_one_letter_code
_entity_poly.pdbx_strand_id
1 'polypeptide(L)'
;MNKLNNLWYAETITSTNPCGEQPLPPNGACNLGSLNLTKFVENPFTPEAHFDEERFAEAVALAVRYLDDVIEVAHMPLKEQIEEVQGKRRVGLGITGLGDALWMLGRQYGTAESVEFCRDLGRLMRDTAYRASVELAAEKGAFPLLDKDKYLSGAFVSKLPSDIKDGIREHGIRNSHLLTIAPTGTTSLLWGNISSGVEP
;
A
#
# COMPACT_ATOMS: atom_id res chain seq x y z
N MET A 1 6.22 6.75 14.64
CA MET A 1 6.61 5.77 13.62
C MET A 1 6.81 4.38 14.22
N ASN A 2 7.83 4.13 15.06
CA ASN A 2 8.13 2.79 15.60
C ASN A 2 6.96 2.05 16.31
N LYS A 3 6.08 2.75 17.05
CA LYS A 3 4.92 2.12 17.74
C LYS A 3 3.94 1.42 16.79
N LEU A 4 3.80 1.90 15.55
CA LEU A 4 2.89 1.34 14.55
C LEU A 4 3.64 0.51 13.49
N ASN A 5 4.94 0.30 13.65
CA ASN A 5 5.74 -0.50 12.73
C ASN A 5 5.31 -1.97 12.80
N ASN A 6 5.05 -2.60 11.65
CA ASN A 6 4.75 -4.02 11.58
C ASN A 6 5.94 -4.89 12.01
N LEU A 7 7.17 -4.39 11.81
CA LEU A 7 8.42 -5.05 12.18
C LEU A 7 9.04 -4.51 13.47
N TRP A 8 8.23 -4.01 14.41
CA TRP A 8 8.68 -3.46 15.69
C TRP A 8 9.66 -4.36 16.48
N TYR A 9 9.64 -5.67 16.22
CA TYR A 9 10.51 -6.69 16.86
C TYR A 9 11.80 -6.99 16.08
N ALA A 10 11.89 -6.59 14.82
CA ALA A 10 12.98 -6.93 13.90
C ALA A 10 13.74 -5.72 13.36
N GLU A 11 13.24 -4.50 13.58
CA GLU A 11 13.92 -3.28 13.15
C GLU A 11 13.56 -2.07 14.01
N THR A 12 14.37 -1.02 13.92
CA THR A 12 14.05 0.31 14.44
C THR A 12 14.11 1.31 13.29
N ILE A 13 12.99 1.98 13.04
CA ILE A 13 12.90 3.09 12.10
C ILE A 13 13.68 4.27 12.68
N THR A 14 14.61 4.82 11.89
CA THR A 14 15.46 5.96 12.27
C THR A 14 15.09 7.25 11.55
N SER A 15 14.58 7.15 10.32
CA SER A 15 14.23 8.28 9.47
C SER A 15 13.11 7.90 8.50
N THR A 16 12.57 8.88 7.79
CA THR A 16 11.85 8.66 6.53
C THR A 16 12.82 8.69 5.35
N ASN A 17 12.35 8.24 4.19
CA ASN A 17 12.99 8.49 2.89
C ASN A 17 12.83 9.97 2.46
N PRO A 18 13.43 10.40 1.33
CA PRO A 18 13.50 11.82 0.95
C PRO A 18 12.17 12.55 0.81
N CYS A 19 11.07 11.86 0.46
CA CYS A 19 9.77 12.48 0.30
C CYS A 19 8.86 12.34 1.54
N GLY A 20 9.35 11.71 2.62
CA GLY A 20 8.66 11.64 3.92
C GLY A 20 7.57 10.58 4.02
N GLU A 21 7.25 9.88 2.93
CA GLU A 21 6.15 8.93 2.82
C GLU A 21 6.47 7.57 3.43
N GLN A 22 7.74 7.16 3.43
CA GLN A 22 8.16 5.84 3.90
C GLN A 22 9.12 5.94 5.09
N PRO A 23 8.66 5.55 6.30
CA PRO A 23 9.53 5.32 7.44
C PRO A 23 10.42 4.09 7.20
N LEU A 24 11.74 4.24 7.33
CA LEU A 24 12.71 3.19 7.03
C LEU A 24 13.72 2.98 8.17
N PRO A 25 14.19 1.73 8.38
CA PRO A 25 15.43 1.47 9.10
C PRO A 25 16.66 1.88 8.26
N PRO A 26 17.87 1.89 8.83
CA PRO A 26 19.11 2.04 8.05
C PRO A 26 19.16 1.03 6.90
N ASN A 27 19.59 1.48 5.71
CA ASN A 27 19.65 0.68 4.48
C ASN A 27 18.31 0.10 4.00
N GLY A 28 17.19 0.47 4.61
CA GLY A 28 15.87 0.09 4.12
C GLY A 28 15.61 0.67 2.73
N ALA A 29 14.90 -0.09 1.90
CA ALA A 29 14.39 0.36 0.62
C ALA A 29 12.95 -0.09 0.43
N CYS A 30 12.28 0.48 -0.56
CA CYS A 30 10.89 0.16 -0.88
C CYS A 30 10.65 0.28 -2.38
N ASN A 31 9.95 -0.70 -2.93
CA ASN A 31 9.38 -0.59 -4.27
C ASN A 31 8.05 0.16 -4.17
N LEU A 32 7.91 1.25 -4.92
CA LEU A 32 6.73 2.10 -4.90
C LEU A 32 5.91 1.92 -6.18
N GLY A 33 4.59 1.90 -6.02
CA GLY A 33 3.63 1.88 -7.12
C GLY A 33 2.43 2.77 -6.77
N SER A 34 1.64 3.18 -7.76
CA SER A 34 0.45 3.99 -7.51
C SER A 34 -0.66 3.66 -8.48
N LEU A 35 -1.89 3.54 -7.96
CA LEU A 35 -3.09 3.38 -8.77
C LEU A 35 -3.72 4.75 -9.06
N ASN A 36 -4.07 4.99 -10.33
CA ASN A 36 -4.78 6.19 -10.76
C ASN A 36 -6.27 6.05 -10.46
N LEU A 37 -6.76 6.78 -9.46
CA LEU A 37 -8.15 6.66 -8.99
C LEU A 37 -9.19 7.07 -10.03
N THR A 38 -8.83 7.96 -10.97
CA THR A 38 -9.75 8.39 -12.05
C THR A 38 -10.17 7.26 -12.98
N LYS A 39 -9.40 6.15 -13.02
CA LYS A 39 -9.71 4.99 -13.88
C LYS A 39 -10.75 4.04 -13.29
N PHE A 40 -11.18 4.30 -12.06
CA PHE A 40 -12.19 3.54 -11.35
C PHE A 40 -13.46 4.37 -11.11
N VAL A 41 -13.58 5.56 -11.73
CA VAL A 41 -14.83 6.33 -11.69
C VAL A 41 -15.63 6.04 -12.95
N GLU A 42 -16.83 5.52 -12.76
CA GLU A 42 -17.80 5.25 -13.81
C GLU A 42 -18.80 6.41 -13.92
N ASN A 43 -19.22 6.73 -15.15
CA ASN A 43 -20.10 7.88 -15.47
C ASN A 43 -19.64 9.22 -14.84
N PRO A 44 -18.38 9.65 -15.04
CA PRO A 44 -17.84 10.83 -14.35
C PRO A 44 -18.59 12.12 -14.70
N PHE A 45 -18.70 13.02 -13.73
CA PHE A 45 -19.37 14.32 -13.82
C PHE A 45 -20.90 14.24 -14.06
N THR A 46 -21.51 13.11 -13.73
CA THR A 46 -22.96 12.89 -13.82
C THR A 46 -23.56 12.57 -12.44
N PRO A 47 -24.88 12.71 -12.25
CA PRO A 47 -25.56 12.23 -11.04
C PRO A 47 -25.41 10.71 -10.80
N GLU A 48 -25.10 9.94 -11.85
CA GLU A 48 -24.89 8.48 -11.80
C GLU A 48 -23.41 8.09 -11.55
N ALA A 49 -22.54 9.07 -11.28
CA ALA A 49 -21.13 8.85 -11.02
C ALA A 49 -20.91 7.97 -9.79
N HIS A 50 -20.11 6.92 -9.92
CA HIS A 50 -19.77 6.03 -8.81
C HIS A 50 -18.36 5.46 -8.96
N PHE A 51 -17.81 4.97 -7.85
CA PHE A 51 -16.50 4.34 -7.81
C PHE A 51 -16.64 2.82 -7.93
N ASP A 52 -15.92 2.23 -8.87
CA ASP A 52 -15.86 0.79 -9.09
C ASP A 52 -14.89 0.14 -8.08
N GLU A 53 -15.45 -0.20 -6.92
CA GLU A 53 -14.71 -0.81 -5.81
C GLU A 53 -14.17 -2.21 -6.14
N GLU A 54 -14.90 -2.99 -6.94
CA GLU A 54 -14.51 -4.35 -7.31
C GLU A 54 -13.27 -4.32 -8.20
N ARG A 55 -13.30 -3.53 -9.27
CA ARG A 55 -12.15 -3.35 -10.17
C ARG A 55 -10.97 -2.70 -9.47
N PHE A 56 -11.21 -1.79 -8.53
CA PHE A 56 -10.15 -1.23 -7.70
C PHE A 56 -9.48 -2.30 -6.82
N ALA A 57 -10.27 -3.17 -6.19
CA ALA A 57 -9.73 -4.28 -5.41
C ALA A 57 -8.89 -5.24 -6.26
N GLU A 58 -9.37 -5.63 -7.44
CA GLU A 58 -8.61 -6.47 -8.38
C GLU A 58 -7.27 -5.82 -8.75
N ALA A 59 -7.28 -4.52 -9.06
CA ALA A 59 -6.07 -3.77 -9.38
C ALA A 59 -5.10 -3.67 -8.19
N VAL A 60 -5.60 -3.51 -6.96
CA VAL A 60 -4.77 -3.54 -5.74
C VAL A 60 -4.09 -4.89 -5.57
N ALA A 61 -4.84 -6.00 -5.71
CA ALA A 61 -4.29 -7.35 -5.58
C ALA A 61 -3.19 -7.62 -6.62
N LEU A 62 -3.45 -7.26 -7.87
CA LEU A 62 -2.48 -7.37 -8.97
C LEU A 62 -1.24 -6.51 -8.72
N ALA A 63 -1.42 -5.27 -8.25
CA ALA A 63 -0.32 -4.36 -7.99
C ALA A 63 0.58 -4.84 -6.83
N VAL A 64 0.01 -5.46 -5.78
CA VAL A 64 0.80 -6.08 -4.70
C VAL A 64 1.68 -7.20 -5.25
N ARG A 65 1.13 -8.09 -6.07
CA ARG A 65 1.92 -9.15 -6.75
C ARG A 65 3.02 -8.55 -7.63
N TYR A 66 2.68 -7.56 -8.45
CA TYR A 66 3.64 -6.89 -9.30
C TYR A 66 4.80 -6.28 -8.50
N LEU A 67 4.51 -5.57 -7.40
CA LEU A 67 5.54 -4.96 -6.56
C LEU A 67 6.40 -6.01 -5.84
N ASP A 68 5.83 -7.15 -5.44
CA ASP A 68 6.58 -8.29 -4.90
C ASP A 68 7.53 -8.88 -5.95
N ASP A 69 7.06 -9.05 -7.20
CA ASP A 69 7.88 -9.57 -8.30
C ASP A 69 9.00 -8.60 -8.67
N VAL A 70 8.79 -7.28 -8.56
CA VAL A 70 9.85 -6.28 -8.75
C VAL A 70 10.99 -6.48 -7.75
N ILE A 71 10.75 -7.00 -6.55
CA ILE A 71 11.82 -7.29 -5.58
C ILE A 71 12.81 -8.32 -6.12
N GLU A 72 12.35 -9.29 -6.91
CA GLU A 72 13.19 -10.36 -7.47
C GLU A 72 14.16 -9.85 -8.54
N VAL A 73 13.78 -8.78 -9.24
CA VAL A 73 14.57 -8.20 -10.34
C VAL A 73 15.26 -6.88 -9.98
N ALA A 74 14.99 -6.36 -8.78
CA ALA A 74 15.57 -5.12 -8.30
C ALA A 74 17.06 -5.30 -8.00
N HIS A 75 17.87 -4.35 -8.48
CA HIS A 75 19.30 -4.32 -8.21
C HIS A 75 19.59 -3.27 -7.14
N MET A 76 20.14 -3.71 -6.01
CA MET A 76 20.57 -2.82 -4.92
C MET A 76 22.09 -2.70 -4.93
N PRO A 77 22.64 -1.47 -4.80
CA PRO A 77 24.07 -1.25 -4.91
C PRO A 77 24.86 -1.73 -3.69
N LEU A 78 24.22 -1.82 -2.52
CA LEU A 78 24.87 -2.21 -1.25
C LEU A 78 24.35 -3.56 -0.76
N LYS A 79 25.25 -4.37 -0.18
CA LYS A 79 24.91 -5.69 0.35
C LYS A 79 23.87 -5.60 1.48
N GLU A 80 24.02 -4.62 2.36
CA GLU A 80 23.11 -4.36 3.48
C GLU A 80 21.69 -4.03 2.98
N GLN A 81 21.58 -3.33 1.84
CA GLN A 81 20.28 -3.06 1.22
C GLN A 81 19.66 -4.34 0.63
N ILE A 82 20.47 -5.22 0.03
CA ILE A 82 19.99 -6.52 -0.47
C ILE A 82 19.42 -7.34 0.69
N GLU A 83 20.15 -7.42 1.80
CA GLU A 83 19.72 -8.15 3.00
C GLU A 83 18.41 -7.58 3.59
N GLU A 84 18.32 -6.25 3.68
CA GLU A 84 17.11 -5.54 4.14
C GLU A 84 15.90 -5.82 3.23
N VAL A 85 16.08 -5.69 1.91
CA VAL A 85 15.02 -5.86 0.92
C VAL A 85 14.55 -7.32 0.85
N GLN A 86 15.48 -8.28 0.76
CA GLN A 86 15.13 -9.70 0.66
C GLN A 86 14.58 -10.25 1.98
N GLY A 87 15.11 -9.79 3.12
CA GLY A 87 14.66 -10.24 4.44
C GLY A 87 13.27 -9.74 4.83
N LYS A 88 12.86 -8.55 4.35
CA LYS A 88 11.62 -7.87 4.78
C LYS A 88 10.59 -7.70 3.68
N ARG A 89 11.02 -7.74 2.42
CA ARG A 89 10.17 -7.64 1.22
C ARG A 89 9.19 -6.46 1.27
N ARG A 90 9.68 -5.28 1.68
CA ARG A 90 8.89 -4.06 1.85
C ARG A 90 8.42 -3.53 0.50
N VAL A 91 7.12 -3.35 0.34
CA VAL A 91 6.52 -2.66 -0.81
C VAL A 91 5.65 -1.50 -0.33
N GLY A 92 5.35 -0.58 -1.25
CA GLY A 92 4.57 0.62 -0.96
C GLY A 92 3.65 0.94 -2.13
N LEU A 93 2.44 0.39 -2.09
CA LEU A 93 1.37 0.72 -3.01
C LEU A 93 0.63 1.97 -2.51
N GLY A 94 0.54 2.97 -3.37
CA GLY A 94 -0.17 4.21 -3.14
C GLY A 94 -1.28 4.46 -4.16
N ILE A 95 -1.77 5.69 -4.15
CA ILE A 95 -2.79 6.19 -5.07
C ILE A 95 -2.33 7.52 -5.65
N THR A 96 -2.96 7.94 -6.74
CA THR A 96 -2.83 9.27 -7.35
C THR A 96 -4.17 9.69 -7.94
N GLY A 97 -4.38 10.99 -8.18
CA GLY A 97 -5.61 11.53 -8.74
C GLY A 97 -6.79 11.52 -7.77
N LEU A 98 -6.55 11.65 -6.46
CA LEU A 98 -7.65 11.70 -5.47
C LEU A 98 -8.54 12.93 -5.67
N GLY A 99 -7.95 14.11 -5.92
CA GLY A 99 -8.68 15.35 -6.18
C GLY A 99 -9.59 15.22 -7.40
N ASP A 100 -9.05 14.74 -8.52
CA ASP A 100 -9.81 14.49 -9.73
C ASP A 100 -10.90 13.44 -9.55
N ALA A 101 -10.61 12.33 -8.85
CA ALA A 101 -11.61 11.29 -8.61
C ALA A 101 -12.79 11.83 -7.77
N LEU A 102 -12.51 12.64 -6.74
CA LEU A 102 -13.55 13.32 -5.97
C LEU A 102 -14.36 14.28 -6.86
N TRP A 103 -13.70 15.05 -7.72
CA TRP A 103 -14.38 15.95 -8.63
C TRP A 103 -15.26 15.20 -9.65
N MET A 104 -14.76 14.11 -10.22
CA MET A 104 -15.51 13.22 -11.12
C MET A 104 -16.75 12.63 -10.44
N LEU A 105 -16.67 12.35 -9.13
CA LEU A 105 -17.79 11.87 -8.32
C LEU A 105 -18.74 13.00 -7.85
N GLY A 106 -18.49 14.26 -8.22
CA GLY A 106 -19.27 15.40 -7.77
C GLY A 106 -19.06 15.76 -6.29
N ARG A 107 -17.97 15.29 -5.68
CA ARG A 107 -17.64 15.49 -4.26
C ARG A 107 -16.62 16.60 -4.08
N GLN A 108 -16.88 17.52 -3.14
CA GLN A 108 -15.93 18.56 -2.78
C GLN A 108 -14.88 18.04 -1.79
N TYR A 109 -13.61 18.25 -2.10
CA TYR A 109 -12.49 17.89 -1.23
C TYR A 109 -12.59 18.56 0.15
N GLY A 110 -12.35 17.79 1.21
CA GLY A 110 -12.37 18.27 2.60
C GLY A 110 -13.76 18.29 3.25
N THR A 111 -14.82 17.96 2.51
CA THR A 111 -16.15 17.73 3.10
C THR A 111 -16.20 16.41 3.87
N ALA A 112 -17.15 16.28 4.80
CA ALA A 112 -17.37 15.04 5.54
C ALA A 112 -17.61 13.83 4.62
N GLU A 113 -18.32 14.03 3.50
CA GLU A 113 -18.54 13.00 2.48
C GLU A 113 -17.22 12.55 1.83
N SER A 114 -16.37 13.50 1.40
CA SER A 114 -15.06 13.15 0.82
C SER A 114 -14.15 12.42 1.81
N VAL A 115 -14.21 12.79 3.10
CA VAL A 115 -13.42 12.14 4.16
C VAL A 115 -13.90 10.71 4.40
N GLU A 116 -15.21 10.45 4.38
CA GLU A 116 -15.73 9.10 4.53
C GLU A 116 -15.40 8.23 3.31
N PHE A 117 -15.49 8.79 2.10
CA PHE A 117 -15.01 8.12 0.89
C PHE A 117 -13.53 7.72 1.01
N CYS A 118 -12.65 8.63 1.42
CA CYS A 118 -11.23 8.32 1.62
C CYS A 118 -11.01 7.25 2.69
N ARG A 119 -11.86 7.21 3.73
CA ARG A 119 -11.80 6.19 4.78
C ARG A 119 -12.15 4.81 4.22
N ASP A 120 -13.21 4.71 3.42
CA ASP A 120 -13.65 3.45 2.82
C ASP A 120 -12.69 2.97 1.74
N LEU A 121 -12.21 3.88 0.88
CA LEU A 121 -11.14 3.60 -0.08
C LEU A 121 -9.88 3.06 0.61
N GLY A 122 -9.46 3.70 1.70
CA GLY A 122 -8.29 3.27 2.47
C GLY A 122 -8.48 1.90 3.14
N ARG A 123 -9.69 1.60 3.64
CA ARG A 123 -10.04 0.27 4.18
C ARG A 123 -9.99 -0.79 3.08
N LEU A 124 -10.63 -0.53 1.95
CA LEU A 124 -10.66 -1.43 0.79
C LEU A 124 -9.24 -1.73 0.31
N MET A 125 -8.44 -0.68 0.07
CA MET A 125 -7.06 -0.81 -0.37
C MET A 125 -6.21 -1.61 0.62
N ARG A 126 -6.33 -1.33 1.93
CA ARG A 126 -5.61 -2.06 2.99
C ARG A 126 -5.99 -3.51 3.01
N ASP A 127 -7.28 -3.80 3.12
CA ASP A 127 -7.72 -5.17 3.35
C ASP A 127 -7.42 -6.04 2.13
N THR A 128 -7.61 -5.52 0.92
CA THR A 128 -7.25 -6.22 -0.31
C THR A 128 -5.74 -6.43 -0.44
N ALA A 129 -4.91 -5.43 -0.13
CA ALA A 129 -3.46 -5.58 -0.20
C ALA A 129 -2.93 -6.65 0.78
N TYR A 130 -3.47 -6.69 2.00
CA TYR A 130 -3.09 -7.70 2.99
C TYR A 130 -3.56 -9.10 2.59
N ARG A 131 -4.78 -9.26 2.07
CA ARG A 131 -5.26 -10.55 1.56
C ARG A 131 -4.38 -11.06 0.41
N ALA A 132 -4.08 -10.20 -0.57
CA ALA A 132 -3.18 -10.54 -1.67
C ALA A 132 -1.79 -10.97 -1.18
N SER A 133 -1.25 -10.31 -0.15
CA SER A 133 0.06 -10.68 0.43
C SER A 133 0.01 -11.99 1.23
N VAL A 134 -1.12 -12.33 1.85
CA VAL A 134 -1.35 -13.64 2.48
C VAL A 134 -1.42 -14.74 1.42
N GLU A 135 -2.15 -14.52 0.33
CA GLU A 135 -2.23 -15.45 -0.80
C GLU A 135 -0.85 -15.69 -1.43
N LEU A 136 -0.07 -14.62 -1.62
CA LEU A 136 1.31 -14.73 -2.08
C LEU A 136 2.20 -15.48 -1.09
N ALA A 137 1.94 -15.40 0.22
CA ALA A 137 2.66 -16.18 1.20
C ALA A 137 2.34 -17.67 1.10
N ALA A 138 1.08 -18.02 0.81
CA ALA A 138 0.67 -19.40 0.55
C ALA A 138 1.33 -19.95 -0.72
N GLU A 139 1.47 -19.13 -1.77
CA GLU A 139 2.07 -19.51 -3.05
C GLU A 139 3.61 -19.57 -3.01
N LYS A 140 4.25 -18.53 -2.47
CA LYS A 140 5.70 -18.28 -2.60
C LYS A 140 6.46 -18.34 -1.27
N GLY A 141 5.76 -18.51 -0.16
CA GLY A 141 6.29 -18.41 1.20
C GLY A 141 6.25 -16.98 1.77
N ALA A 142 6.23 -16.85 3.09
CA ALA A 142 6.27 -15.57 3.79
C ALA A 142 7.63 -14.85 3.64
N PHE A 143 7.71 -13.55 4.01
CA PHE A 143 9.01 -12.89 4.06
C PHE A 143 9.93 -13.52 5.13
N PRO A 144 11.26 -13.60 4.92
CA PRO A 144 12.17 -14.36 5.78
C PRO A 144 12.19 -13.98 7.26
N LEU A 145 12.06 -12.69 7.60
CA LEU A 145 12.10 -12.21 8.98
C LEU A 145 10.74 -12.25 9.71
N LEU A 146 9.75 -12.97 9.17
CA LEU A 146 8.43 -13.05 9.78
C LEU A 146 8.49 -13.89 11.07
N ASP A 147 8.14 -13.25 12.19
CA ASP A 147 7.75 -13.92 13.43
C ASP A 147 6.23 -13.73 13.55
N LYS A 148 5.46 -14.77 13.23
CA LYS A 148 4.00 -14.67 13.08
C LYS A 148 3.33 -14.11 14.34
N ASP A 149 3.74 -14.57 15.52
CA ASP A 149 3.13 -14.17 16.79
C ASP A 149 3.42 -12.70 17.09
N LYS A 150 4.68 -12.26 16.94
CA LYS A 150 5.06 -10.86 17.17
C LYS A 150 4.48 -9.92 16.12
N TYR A 151 4.39 -10.36 14.87
CA TYR A 151 3.77 -9.61 13.77
C TYR A 151 2.29 -9.38 14.07
N LEU A 152 1.55 -10.43 14.43
CA LEU A 152 0.12 -10.36 14.77
C LEU A 152 -0.17 -9.55 16.04
N SER A 153 0.77 -9.51 17.00
CA SER A 153 0.66 -8.66 18.18
C SER A 153 0.99 -7.18 17.92
N GLY A 154 1.45 -6.83 16.71
CA GLY A 154 1.78 -5.46 16.34
C GLY A 154 0.58 -4.51 16.48
N ALA A 155 0.83 -3.26 16.91
CA ALA A 155 -0.24 -2.31 17.21
C ALA A 155 -1.13 -1.95 15.99
N PHE A 156 -0.59 -2.04 14.78
CA PHE A 156 -1.35 -1.90 13.54
C PHE A 156 -2.02 -3.22 13.16
N VAL A 157 -1.23 -4.30 13.05
CA VAL A 157 -1.68 -5.62 12.58
C VAL A 157 -2.80 -6.22 13.45
N SER A 158 -2.76 -5.99 14.76
CA SER A 158 -3.81 -6.44 15.69
C SER A 158 -5.21 -5.89 15.37
N LYS A 159 -5.27 -4.73 14.70
CA LYS A 159 -6.52 -4.07 14.27
C LYS A 159 -7.03 -4.50 12.90
N LEU A 160 -6.29 -5.36 12.20
CA LEU A 160 -6.76 -5.91 10.93
C LEU A 160 -8.00 -6.80 11.15
N PRO A 161 -8.85 -6.95 10.13
CA PRO A 161 -9.93 -7.93 10.08
C PRO A 161 -9.50 -9.34 10.50
N SER A 162 -10.44 -10.13 11.05
CA SER A 162 -10.14 -11.47 11.56
C SER A 162 -9.68 -12.43 10.47
N ASP A 163 -10.32 -12.40 9.30
CA ASP A 163 -9.95 -13.23 8.14
C ASP A 163 -8.50 -13.00 7.71
N ILE A 164 -8.04 -11.75 7.70
CA ILE A 164 -6.65 -11.41 7.39
C ILE A 164 -5.70 -11.95 8.46
N LYS A 165 -6.04 -11.77 9.75
CA LYS A 165 -5.21 -12.29 10.85
C LYS A 165 -5.14 -13.82 10.84
N ASP A 166 -6.23 -14.49 10.52
CA ASP A 166 -6.30 -15.95 10.42
C ASP A 166 -5.45 -16.43 9.23
N GLY A 167 -5.56 -15.78 8.07
CA GLY A 167 -4.69 -16.05 6.93
C GLY A 167 -3.21 -15.85 7.22
N ILE A 168 -2.83 -14.81 7.97
CA ILE A 168 -1.44 -14.61 8.42
C ILE A 168 -0.99 -15.72 9.39
N ARG A 169 -1.86 -16.20 10.29
CA ARG A 169 -1.53 -17.33 11.17
C ARG A 169 -1.25 -18.59 10.37
N GLU A 170 -2.11 -18.88 9.40
CA GLU A 170 -2.03 -20.08 8.58
C GLU A 170 -0.83 -20.02 7.61
N HIS A 171 -0.82 -19.05 6.71
CA HIS A 171 0.13 -18.98 5.59
C HIS A 171 1.30 -18.03 5.82
N GLY A 172 1.20 -17.11 6.78
CA GLY A 172 2.12 -15.99 6.92
C GLY A 172 1.73 -14.83 5.99
N ILE A 173 2.67 -13.92 5.76
CA ILE A 173 2.48 -12.77 4.86
C ILE A 173 3.74 -12.56 4.03
N ARG A 174 3.57 -12.26 2.74
CA ARG A 174 4.68 -12.17 1.79
C ARG A 174 5.50 -10.90 1.96
N ASN A 175 4.86 -9.80 2.37
CA ASN A 175 5.48 -8.48 2.45
C ASN A 175 5.30 -7.89 3.85
N SER A 176 6.36 -7.34 4.43
CA SER A 176 6.28 -6.76 5.79
C SER A 176 5.38 -5.52 5.86
N HIS A 177 5.41 -4.71 4.80
CA HIS A 177 4.60 -3.52 4.61
C HIS A 177 4.11 -3.49 3.17
N LEU A 178 2.94 -2.88 2.97
CA LEU A 178 2.19 -2.99 1.71
C LEU A 178 1.80 -1.63 1.13
N LEU A 179 1.49 -0.64 1.98
CA LEU A 179 0.86 0.60 1.57
C LEU A 179 1.73 1.82 1.89
N THR A 180 1.90 2.68 0.90
CA THR A 180 2.63 3.95 1.01
C THR A 180 2.14 4.89 -0.07
N ILE A 181 1.62 6.06 0.30
CA ILE A 181 1.19 7.09 -0.66
C ILE A 181 2.37 8.02 -0.91
N ALA A 182 3.00 7.87 -2.08
CA ALA A 182 4.06 8.77 -2.52
C ALA A 182 3.49 10.06 -3.12
N PRO A 183 4.31 11.12 -3.30
CA PRO A 183 3.84 12.37 -3.92
C PRO A 183 3.33 12.19 -5.34
N THR A 184 3.90 11.26 -6.12
CA THR A 184 3.52 10.99 -7.53
C THR A 184 3.65 12.18 -8.50
N GLY A 185 4.48 13.18 -8.19
CA GLY A 185 4.54 14.44 -8.95
C GLY A 185 4.82 14.29 -10.46
N THR A 186 5.78 13.44 -10.87
CA THR A 186 6.04 13.22 -12.31
C THR A 186 5.05 12.24 -12.95
N THR A 187 4.65 11.20 -12.21
CA THR A 187 3.76 10.17 -12.73
C THR A 187 2.33 10.70 -12.92
N SER A 188 1.87 11.63 -12.07
CA SER A 188 0.56 12.27 -12.23
C SER A 188 0.50 13.13 -13.49
N LEU A 189 1.59 13.81 -13.85
CA LEU A 189 1.72 14.53 -15.14
C LEU A 189 1.61 13.57 -16.33
N LEU A 190 2.31 12.43 -16.27
CA LEU A 190 2.26 11.40 -17.32
C LEU A 190 0.83 10.86 -17.51
N TRP A 191 0.05 10.75 -16.44
CA TRP A 191 -1.31 10.22 -16.48
C TRP A 191 -2.40 11.24 -16.80
N GLY A 192 -2.03 12.33 -17.48
CA GLY A 192 -2.98 13.34 -17.95
C GLY A 192 -3.09 14.54 -17.02
N ASN A 193 -2.02 14.87 -16.29
CA ASN A 193 -1.98 16.01 -15.38
C ASN A 193 -3.07 15.97 -14.30
N ILE A 194 -3.26 14.78 -13.72
CA ILE A 194 -4.14 14.57 -12.56
C ILE A 194 -3.45 15.05 -11.27
N SER A 195 -4.24 15.23 -10.21
CA SER A 195 -3.78 15.60 -8.88
C SER A 195 -2.78 14.58 -8.35
N SER A 196 -1.77 15.07 -7.63
CA SER A 196 -0.65 14.27 -7.19
C SER A 196 -0.95 13.60 -5.85
N GLY A 197 -0.89 12.28 -5.78
CA GLY A 197 -1.05 11.53 -4.54
C GLY A 197 -2.45 11.71 -3.95
N VAL A 198 -2.50 12.36 -2.79
CA VAL A 198 -3.73 12.73 -2.08
C VAL A 198 -4.03 14.23 -2.16
N GLU A 199 -3.23 15.02 -2.87
CA GLU A 199 -3.40 16.47 -2.93
C GLU A 199 -4.70 16.87 -3.65
N PRO A 200 -5.33 17.99 -3.22
CA PRO A 200 -6.56 18.52 -3.82
C PRO A 200 -6.38 19.01 -5.26
#